data_AF-A0A075K456-F1
#
_entry.id   AF-A0A075K456-F1
#
_cell.length_a   1.000
_cell.length_b   1.000
_cell.length_c   1.000
_cell.angle_alpha   90.00
_cell.angle_beta   90.00
_cell.angle_gamma   90.00
#
_symmetry.space_group_name_H-M   'P 1'
#
loop_
_entity.id
_entity.type
_entity.pdbx_description
1 polymer ?
#
loop_
_entity_poly.entity_id
_entity_poly.type
_entity_poly.pdbx_seq_one_letter_code
_entity_poly.pdbx_strand_id
1 'polypeptide(L)' 'MTIESRTARLTILIDPRKKAVFERLCAAEDTTPSQVVRRLIREYIEQTTGRPWHAEDEAMQEAVEDTPAGTGHAGKR' A
#
# COMPACT_ATOMS: atom_id res chain seq x y z
N MET A 1 19.80 10.33 5.42
CA MET A 1 18.73 10.08 4.42
C MET A 1 17.59 9.43 5.17
N THR A 2 16.56 10.20 5.49
CA THR A 2 15.41 9.78 6.29
C THR A 2 14.61 8.75 5.50
N ILE A 3 14.80 7.46 5.81
CA ILE A 3 13.90 6.41 5.38
C ILE A 3 12.63 6.64 6.19
N GLU A 4 11.72 7.45 5.66
CA GLU A 4 10.39 7.61 6.22
C GLU A 4 9.65 6.29 6.01
N SER A 5 9.86 5.37 6.96
CA SER A 5 9.22 4.07 7.00
C SER A 5 7.75 4.26 7.37
N ARG A 6 6.91 4.64 6.39
CA ARG A 6 5.44 4.65 6.49
C ARG A 6 4.89 3.22 6.52
N THR A 7 5.38 2.38 7.43
CA THR A 7 4.85 1.03 7.60
C THR A 7 3.58 1.10 8.43
N ALA A 8 2.42 0.97 7.79
CA ALA A 8 1.14 0.79 8.48
C ALA A 8 0.99 -0.65 8.99
N ARG A 9 0.36 -0.83 10.16
CA ARG A 9 0.11 -2.14 10.76
C ARG A 9 -1.26 -2.69 10.33
N LEU A 10 -1.27 -3.81 9.61
CA LEU A 10 -2.49 -4.55 9.26
C LEU A 10 -2.68 -5.73 10.22
N THR A 11 -3.81 -5.76 10.94
CA THR A 11 -4.19 -6.89 11.81
C THR A 11 -5.36 -7.64 11.17
N ILE A 12 -5.22 -8.95 10.98
CA ILE A 12 -6.24 -9.80 10.35
C ILE A 12 -6.59 -10.93 11.31
N LEU A 13 -7.89 -11.18 11.50
CA LEU A 13 -8.37 -12.38 12.20
C LEU A 13 -8.54 -13.50 11.18
N ILE A 14 -7.91 -14.63 11.44
CA ILE A 14 -8.01 -15.83 10.62
C ILE A 14 -8.26 -17.05 11.51
N ASP A 15 -8.92 -18.06 10.95
CA ASP A 15 -9.13 -19.34 11.62
C ASP A 15 -7.78 -19.97 12.05
N PRO A 16 -7.68 -20.51 13.28
CA PRO A 16 -6.42 -21.05 13.81
C PRO A 16 -5.88 -22.23 12.99
N ARG A 17 -6.74 -23.05 12.37
CA ARG A 17 -6.29 -24.16 11.53
C ARG A 17 -5.70 -23.63 10.23
N LYS A 18 -6.33 -22.61 9.62
CA LYS A 18 -5.77 -21.93 8.44
C LYS A 18 -4.44 -21.27 8.74
N LYS A 19 -4.32 -20.59 9.88
CA LYS A 19 -3.05 -20.01 10.35
C LYS A 19 -1.94 -21.06 10.44
N ALA A 20 -2.21 -22.18 11.10
CA ALA A 20 -1.22 -23.24 11.27
C ALA A 20 -0.75 -23.84 9.93
N VAL A 21 -1.66 -24.05 8.98
CA VAL A 21 -1.32 -24.52 7.63
C VAL A 21 -0.49 -23.47 6.89
N PHE A 22 -0.89 -22.20 6.95
CA PHE A 22 -0.18 -21.10 6.31
C PHE A 22 1.25 -20.94 6.82
N GLU A 23 1.43 -20.96 8.15
CA GLU A 23 2.75 -20.87 8.77
C GLU A 23 3.64 -22.05 8.41
N ARG A 24 3.08 -23.27 8.33
CA ARG A 24 3.83 -24.45 7.90
C ARG A 24 4.29 -24.35 6.45
N LEU A 25 3.42 -23.85 5.56
CA LEU A 25 3.78 -23.64 4.15
C LEU A 25 4.87 -22.57 4.01
N CYS A 26 4.73 -21.44 4.71
CA CYS A 26 5.73 -20.38 4.71
C CYS A 26 7.10 -20.90 5.19
N ALA A 27 7.11 -21.70 6.27
CA ALA A 27 8.33 -22.31 6.82
C ALA A 27 8.98 -23.32 5.87
N ALA A 28 8.18 -24.05 5.07
CA ALA A 28 8.69 -25.00 4.08
C ALA A 28 9.35 -24.31 2.88
N GLU A 29 8.99 -23.05 2.60
CA GLU A 29 9.51 -22.25 1.49
C GLU A 29 10.56 -21.21 1.94
N ASP A 30 11.02 -21.27 3.20
CA ASP A 30 11.94 -20.28 3.80
C ASP A 30 11.42 -18.82 3.69
N THR A 31 10.10 -18.65 3.74
CA THR A 31 9.44 -17.34 3.69
C THR A 31 8.76 -17.00 5.00
N THR A 32 8.64 -15.71 5.30
CA THR A 32 7.82 -15.25 6.43
C THR A 32 6.37 -15.04 6.00
N PRO A 33 5.39 -15.32 6.88
CA PRO A 33 3.97 -15.03 6.63
C PRO A 33 3.73 -13.60 6.11
N SER A 34 4.44 -12.62 6.66
CA SER A 34 4.32 -11.22 6.26
C SER A 34 4.86 -10.94 4.84
N GLN A 35 5.84 -11.68 4.35
CA GLN A 35 6.31 -11.55 2.96
C GLN A 35 5.26 -12.10 1.99
N VAL A 36 4.69 -13.27 2.30
CA VAL A 36 3.65 -13.89 1.48
C VAL A 36 2.40 -13.01 1.44
N VAL A 37 1.94 -12.49 2.59
CA VAL A 37 0.79 -11.57 2.65
C VAL A 37 1.03 -10.31 1.82
N ARG A 38 2.23 -9.71 1.87
CA ARG A 38 2.54 -8.53 1.04
C ARG A 38 2.46 -8.83 -0.45
N ARG A 39 2.95 -10.00 -0.87
CA ARG A 39 2.85 -10.45 -2.26
C ARG A 39 1.40 -10.64 -2.69
N LEU A 40 0.59 -11.30 -1.86
CA LEU A 40 -0.84 -11.49 -2.11
C LEU A 40 -1.59 -10.16 -2.22
N ILE A 41 -1.27 -9.19 -1.34
CA ILE A 41 -1.87 -7.84 -1.40
C ILE A 41 -1.52 -7.16 -2.73
N ARG A 42 -0.24 -7.18 -3.14
CA ARG A 42 0.19 -6.59 -4.40
C ARG A 42 -0.52 -7.24 -5.59
N GLU A 43 -0.48 -8.56 -5.67
CA GLU A 43 -1.11 -9.31 -6.77
C GLU A 43 -2.62 -9.03 -6.83
N TYR A 44 -3.29 -8.91 -5.68
CA TYR A 44 -4.71 -8.56 -5.62
C TYR A 44 -4.99 -7.14 -6.15
N ILE A 45 -4.16 -6.15 -5.80
CA ILE A 45 -4.29 -4.78 -6.30
C ILE A 45 -4.07 -4.74 -7.81
N GLU A 46 -3.03 -5.39 -8.31
CA GLU A 46 -2.69 -5.40 -9.74
C GLU A 46 -3.78 -6.08 -10.57
N GLN A 47 -4.30 -7.22 -10.10
CA GLN A 47 -5.41 -7.93 -10.75
C GLN A 47 -6.69 -7.09 -10.78
N THR A 48 -6.97 -6.34 -9.71
CA THR A 48 -8.21 -5.55 -9.61
C THR A 48 -8.15 -4.25 -10.40
N THR A 49 -7.00 -3.57 -10.39
CA THR A 49 -6.80 -2.27 -11.08
C THR A 49 -6.38 -2.44 -12.54
N GLY A 50 -5.89 -3.61 -12.92
CA GLY A 50 -5.35 -3.88 -14.26
C GLY A 50 -4.07 -3.10 -14.56
N ARG A 51 -3.39 -2.58 -13.54
CA ARG A 51 -2.18 -1.78 -13.65
C ARG A 51 -1.11 -2.32 -12.69
N PRO A 52 0.18 -2.25 -13.05
CA PRO A 52 1.26 -2.60 -12.13
C PRO A 52 1.23 -1.65 -10.93
N TRP A 53 1.40 -2.20 -9.72
CA TRP A 53 1.41 -1.39 -8.49
C TRP A 53 2.81 -0.80 -8.27
N HIS A 54 2.92 0.52 -8.18
CA HIS A 54 4.15 1.21 -7.80
C HIS A 54 3.97 1.90 -6.45
N ALA A 55 4.94 1.75 -5.54
CA ALA A 55 4.93 2.42 -4.24
C ALA A 55 4.93 3.97 -4.35
N GLU A 56 5.30 4.49 -5.52
CA GLU A 56 5.33 5.92 -5.85
C GLU A 56 3.94 6.46 -6.25
N ASP A 57 2.97 5.60 -6.59
CA ASP A 57 1.61 6.00 -6.98
C ASP A 57 0.82 6.65 -5.83
N GLU A 58 1.17 6.33 -4.58
CA GLU A 58 0.60 6.95 -3.38
C GLU A 58 1.13 8.38 -3.15
N ALA A 59 2.41 8.64 -3.51
CA ALA A 59 3.04 9.94 -3.30
C ALA A 59 2.54 11.02 -4.28
N MET A 60 2.05 10.62 -5.46
CA MET A 60 1.51 11.55 -6.45
C MET A 60 0.10 12.06 -6.10
N GLN A 61 -0.69 11.29 -5.35
CA GLN A 61 -2.07 11.66 -5.02
C GLN A 61 -2.16 12.71 -3.92
N GLU A 62 -1.26 12.68 -2.92
CA GLU A 62 -1.20 13.70 -1.85
C GLU A 62 -0.71 15.07 -2.37
N ALA A 63 0.10 15.12 -3.43
CA ALA A 63 0.63 16.37 -3.96
C ALA A 63 -0.41 17.21 -4.75
N VAL A 64 -1.55 16.62 -5.12
CA VAL A 64 -2.57 17.28 -5.96
C VAL A 64 -3.65 17.98 -5.12
N GLU A 65 -3.79 17.68 -3.83
CA GLU A 65 -4.92 18.16 -3.03
C GLU A 65 -4.69 19.51 -2.29
N ASP A 66 -3.47 20.07 -2.29
CA ASP A 66 -3.14 21.29 -1.53
C ASP A 66 -2.77 22.53 -2.38
N THR A 67 -3.38 22.68 -3.57
CA THR A 67 -3.36 23.97 -4.29
C THR A 67 -4.67 24.72 -4.05
N PRO A 68 -4.71 25.76 -3.20
CA PRO A 68 -5.82 26.69 -3.20
C PRO A 68 -5.78 27.51 -4.50
N ALA A 69 -6.61 27.10 -5.46
CA ALA A 69 -6.93 27.89 -6.64
C ALA A 69 -7.63 29.19 -6.22
N GLY A 70 -7.01 30.33 -6.49
CA GLY A 70 -7.63 31.63 -6.19
C GLY A 70 -6.77 32.86 -6.46
N THR A 71 -6.18 33.00 -7.64
CA THR A 71 -5.70 34.30 -8.11
C THR A 71 -6.72 34.94 -9.04
N GLY A 72 -7.26 36.10 -8.67
CA GLY A 72 -7.96 36.96 -9.62
C GLY A 72 -8.97 37.93 -9.01
N HIS A 73 -8.55 39.15 -8.68
CA HIS A 73 -9.41 40.30 -8.95
C HIS A 73 -8.60 41.47 -9.51
N ALA A 74 -9.14 41.98 -10.62
CA ALA A 74 -8.56 42.93 -11.54
C ALA A 74 -8.40 44.34 -10.94
N GLY A 75 -7.39 45.04 -11.43
CA GLY A 75 -7.22 46.47 -11.18
C GLY A 75 -8.38 47.30 -11.76
N LYS A 76 -8.88 48.22 -10.94
CA LYS A 76 -9.57 49.43 -11.39
C LYS A 76 -8.77 50.63 -10.88
N ARG A 77 -8.24 51.43 -11.81
CA ARG A 77 -7.91 52.84 -11.64
C ARG A 77 -8.42 53.56 -12.88
#